data_AF-A0A0G1QHY9-F1
#
_entry.id   AF-A0A0G1QHY9-F1
#
_cell.length_a   1.000
_cell.length_b   1.000
_cell.length_c   1.000
_cell.angle_alpha   90.00
_cell.angle_beta   90.00
_cell.angle_gamma   90.00
#
_symmetry.space_group_name_H-M   'P 1'
#
loop_
_entity.id
_entity.type
_entity.pdbx_description
1 polymer ?
#
loop_
_entity_poly.entity_id
_entity_poly.type
_entity_poly.pdbx_seq_one_letter_code
_entity_poly.pdbx_strand_id
1 'polypeptide(L)'
;MTVVPSLCYENSPTVIFESFAFGVPVLASAIEGVSELIQDGKNGLTFTAGNAEGLAGGLKWFVEHRRQWPEMSVAAEVSLKGLDLASYLDKLVNLCYSEALLV
;
A
#
# COMPACT_ATOMS: atom_id res chain seq x y z
N MET A 1 -6.03 10.96 -3.12
CA MET A 1 -4.62 10.68 -2.80
C MET A 1 -4.43 10.89 -1.31
N THR A 2 -3.93 9.87 -0.61
CA THR A 2 -3.43 10.01 0.77
C THR A 2 -1.92 10.23 0.74
N VAL A 3 -1.39 11.10 1.58
CA VAL A 3 0.06 11.38 1.68
C VAL A 3 0.57 10.81 3.00
N VAL A 4 1.59 9.97 2.93
CA VAL A 4 2.20 9.28 4.08
C VAL A 4 3.71 9.61 4.13
N PRO A 5 4.09 10.80 4.64
CA PRO A 5 5.47 11.28 4.60
C PRO A 5 6.27 10.84 5.83
N SER A 6 6.10 9.59 6.26
CA SER A 6 6.72 9.06 7.47
C SER A 6 8.25 9.15 7.41
N LEU A 7 8.88 9.36 8.56
CA LEU A 7 10.34 9.44 8.73
C LEU A 7 10.88 8.28 9.57
N CYS A 8 10.01 7.41 10.06
CA CYS A 8 10.34 6.27 10.89
C CYS A 8 9.82 4.98 10.26
N TYR A 9 10.36 3.86 10.72
CA TYR A 9 9.92 2.53 10.34
C TYR A 9 8.46 2.29 10.75
N GLU A 10 7.69 1.65 9.86
CA GLU A 10 6.34 1.18 10.13
C GLU A 10 6.26 -0.32 9.86
N ASN A 11 5.86 -1.08 10.87
CA ASN A 11 5.73 -2.54 10.77
C ASN A 11 4.49 -2.96 9.96
N SER A 12 3.44 -2.16 10.00
CA SER A 12 2.18 -2.39 9.29
C SER A 12 1.45 -1.06 9.15
N PRO A 13 1.68 -0.31 8.07
CA PRO A 13 1.15 1.04 7.88
C PRO A 13 -0.36 0.97 7.57
N THR A 14 -1.20 0.88 8.59
CA THR A 14 -2.66 0.67 8.43
C THR A 14 -3.35 1.75 7.63
N VAL A 15 -2.85 2.98 7.68
CA VAL A 15 -3.33 4.11 6.86
C VAL A 15 -3.26 3.80 5.36
N ILE A 16 -2.28 3.01 4.91
CA ILE A 16 -2.16 2.63 3.49
C ILE A 16 -3.24 1.60 3.15
N PHE A 17 -3.49 0.63 4.02
CA PHE A 17 -4.58 -0.34 3.82
C PHE A 17 -5.95 0.35 3.79
N GLU A 18 -6.19 1.28 4.71
CA GLU A 18 -7.41 2.08 4.74
C GLU A 18 -7.57 2.90 3.45
N SER A 19 -6.50 3.56 3.00
CA SER A 19 -6.50 4.32 1.74
C SER A 19 -6.88 3.43 0.55
N PHE A 20 -6.25 2.26 0.45
CA PHE A 20 -6.55 1.28 -0.60
C PHE A 20 -7.97 0.73 -0.53
N ALA A 21 -8.54 0.58 0.67
CA ALA A 21 -9.91 0.09 0.86
C ALA A 21 -10.96 1.05 0.29
N PHE A 22 -10.63 2.33 0.19
CA PHE A 22 -11.46 3.36 -0.46
C PHE A 22 -11.02 3.66 -1.91
N GLY A 23 -10.16 2.82 -2.50
CA GLY A 23 -9.62 3.04 -3.84
C GLY A 23 -8.83 4.34 -3.95
N VAL A 24 -8.16 4.76 -2.88
CA VAL A 24 -7.38 5.99 -2.86
C VAL A 24 -5.90 5.64 -3.05
N PRO A 25 -5.25 6.12 -4.13
CA PRO A 25 -3.83 5.90 -4.32
C PRO A 25 -3.00 6.71 -3.32
N VAL A 26 -1.79 6.24 -3.02
CA VAL A 26 -0.95 6.77 -1.95
C VAL A 26 0.34 7.40 -2.48
N LEU A 27 0.75 8.55 -1.93
CA LEU A 27 2.11 9.08 -2.06
C LEU A 27 2.84 8.88 -0.73
N ALA A 28 3.89 8.06 -0.69
CA ALA A 28 4.53 7.67 0.56
C ALA A 28 6.05 7.81 0.57
N SER A 29 6.63 7.99 1.75
CA SER A 29 8.07 7.86 1.94
C SER A 29 8.53 6.43 1.63
N ALA A 30 9.67 6.29 0.94
CA ALA A 30 10.30 5.02 0.62
C ALA A 30 11.01 4.43 1.86
N ILE A 31 10.22 3.96 2.82
CA ILE A 31 10.67 3.26 4.03
C ILE A 31 10.19 1.81 3.97
N GLU A 32 10.98 0.89 4.50
CA GLU A 32 10.63 -0.53 4.62
C GLU A 32 9.26 -0.72 5.30
N GLY A 33 8.50 -1.75 4.87
CA GLY A 33 7.09 -1.93 5.22
C GLY A 33 6.13 -1.00 4.47
N VAL A 34 6.45 0.29 4.33
CA VAL A 34 5.63 1.26 3.58
C VAL A 34 5.77 1.07 2.07
N SER A 35 7.00 1.10 1.55
CA SER A 35 7.25 1.02 0.12
C SER A 35 6.87 -0.33 -0.50
N GLU A 36 6.82 -1.39 0.31
CA GLU A 36 6.42 -2.73 -0.13
C GLU A 36 4.94 -2.80 -0.57
N LEU A 37 4.10 -1.91 -0.03
CA LEU A 37 2.69 -1.82 -0.40
C LEU A 37 2.47 -0.97 -1.66
N ILE A 38 3.46 -0.19 -2.08
CA ILE A 38 3.33 0.78 -3.17
C ILE A 38 4.00 0.25 -4.45
N GLN A 39 3.25 0.24 -5.54
CA GLN A 39 3.72 0.04 -6.90
C GLN A 39 3.61 1.36 -7.65
N ASP A 40 4.76 1.99 -7.90
CA ASP A 40 4.85 3.30 -8.54
C ASP A 40 4.07 3.35 -9.88
N GLY A 41 3.22 4.37 -10.01
CA GLY A 41 2.37 4.60 -11.18
C GLY A 41 1.15 3.67 -11.28
N LYS A 42 0.99 2.71 -10.35
CA LYS A 42 -0.18 1.83 -10.28
C LYS A 42 -1.10 2.19 -9.13
N ASN A 43 -0.70 1.90 -7.90
CA ASN A 43 -1.52 2.17 -6.71
C ASN A 43 -1.00 3.38 -5.90
N GLY A 44 0.09 4.00 -6.36
CA GLY A 44 0.72 5.10 -5.66
C GLY A 44 2.03 5.56 -6.27
N LEU A 45 2.78 6.34 -5.48
CA LEU A 45 4.16 6.71 -5.74
C LEU A 45 4.96 6.72 -4.44
N THR A 46 6.26 6.46 -4.54
CA THR A 46 7.21 6.62 -3.45
C THR A 46 8.17 7.79 -3.66
N PHE A 47 8.68 8.36 -2.57
CA PHE A 47 9.74 9.38 -2.59
C PHE A 47 10.73 9.15 -1.44
N THR A 48 11.96 9.64 -1.55
CA THR A 48 12.97 9.49 -0.47
C THR A 48 12.49 10.16 0.82
N ALA A 49 12.52 9.42 1.94
CA ALA A 49 12.12 9.96 3.24
C ALA A 49 12.91 11.22 3.60
N GLY A 50 12.22 12.26 4.11
CA GLY A 50 12.81 13.55 4.44
C GLY A 50 13.17 14.44 3.24
N ASN A 51 13.02 13.96 2.00
CA ASN A 51 13.26 14.76 0.80
C ASN A 51 12.01 15.58 0.43
N ALA A 52 12.01 16.86 0.81
CA ALA A 52 10.93 17.79 0.51
C ALA A 52 10.73 18.02 -1.00
N GLU A 53 11.80 18.03 -1.79
CA GLU A 53 11.71 18.16 -3.26
C GLU A 53 11.06 16.93 -3.89
N GLY A 54 11.41 15.74 -3.40
CA GLY A 54 10.80 14.48 -3.80
C GLY A 54 9.30 14.45 -3.50
N LEU A 55 8.90 14.87 -2.30
CA LEU A 55 7.49 14.99 -1.92
C LEU A 55 6.74 15.97 -2.85
N ALA A 56 7.31 17.17 -3.08
CA ALA A 56 6.71 18.15 -3.96
C ALA A 56 6.60 17.64 -5.41
N GLY A 57 7.61 16.92 -5.89
CA GLY A 57 7.60 16.26 -7.19
C GLY A 57 6.48 15.22 -7.33
N GLY A 58 6.31 14.37 -6.32
CA GLY A 58 5.23 13.38 -6.28
C GLY A 58 3.84 14.03 -6.27
N LEU A 59 3.64 15.07 -5.46
CA LEU A 59 2.39 15.84 -5.43
C LEU A 59 2.07 16.45 -6.80
N LYS A 60 3.08 17.06 -7.44
CA LYS A 60 2.95 17.64 -8.77
C LYS A 60 2.59 16.57 -9.82
N TRP A 61 3.27 15.42 -9.77
CA TRP A 61 2.97 14.30 -10.67
C TRP A 61 1.50 13.88 -10.57
N PHE A 62 0.95 13.73 -9.36
CA PHE A 62 -0.46 13.37 -9.16
C PHE A 62 -1.43 14.39 -9.74
N VAL A 63 -1.10 15.68 -9.66
CA VAL A 63 -1.91 16.76 -10.27
C VAL A 63 -1.88 16.67 -11.80
N GLU A 64 -0.70 16.45 -12.39
CA GLU A 64 -0.51 16.35 -13.83
C GLU A 64 -1.14 15.08 -14.43
N HIS A 65 -1.16 13.99 -13.65
CA HIS A 65 -1.65 12.67 -14.10
C HIS A 65 -3.06 12.35 -13.59
N ARG A 66 -3.89 13.37 -13.33
CA ARG A 66 -5.26 13.21 -12.82
C ARG A 66 -6.14 12.26 -13.65
N ARG A 67 -5.86 12.15 -14.95
CA ARG A 67 -6.57 11.24 -15.87
C ARG A 67 -6.36 9.76 -15.54
N GLN A 68 -5.25 9.41 -14.88
CA GLN A 68 -4.92 8.04 -14.50
C GLN A 68 -5.56 7.63 -13.16
N TRP A 69 -6.12 8.59 -12.40
CA TRP A 69 -6.66 8.30 -11.06
C TRP A 69 -7.74 7.21 -11.03
N PRO A 70 -8.67 7.11 -12.01
CA PRO A 70 -9.63 6.01 -12.02
C PRO A 70 -8.94 4.63 -12.10
N GLU A 71 -7.92 4.49 -12.95
CA GLU A 71 -7.15 3.24 -13.07
C GLU A 71 -6.36 2.97 -11.79
N MET A 72 -5.73 4.00 -11.23
CA MET A 72 -5.00 3.89 -9.97
C MET A 72 -5.91 3.54 -8.79
N SER A 73 -7.15 4.02 -8.81
CA SER A 73 -8.16 3.74 -7.79
C SER A 73 -8.52 2.26 -7.78
N VAL A 74 -8.80 1.70 -8.96
CA VAL A 74 -9.03 0.26 -9.12
C VAL A 74 -7.79 -0.54 -8.70
N ALA A 75 -6.58 -0.10 -9.08
CA ALA A 75 -5.35 -0.77 -8.69
C ALA A 75 -5.11 -0.73 -7.17
N ALA A 76 -5.47 0.37 -6.50
CA ALA A 76 -5.41 0.50 -5.05
C ALA A 76 -6.35 -0.52 -4.37
N GLU A 77 -7.61 -0.62 -4.80
CA GLU A 77 -8.54 -1.62 -4.25
C GLU A 77 -8.04 -3.06 -4.45
N VAL A 78 -7.54 -3.37 -5.64
CA VAL A 78 -7.01 -4.70 -5.97
C VAL A 78 -5.78 -5.06 -5.14
N SER A 79 -5.01 -4.05 -4.68
CA SER A 79 -3.82 -4.26 -3.84
C SER A 79 -4.13 -4.89 -2.48
N LEU A 80 -5.39 -4.86 -2.02
CA LEU A 80 -5.82 -5.52 -0.79
C LEU A 80 -6.20 -6.98 -0.95
N LYS A 81 -6.25 -7.49 -2.18
CA LYS A 81 -6.72 -8.85 -2.44
C LYS A 81 -5.83 -9.88 -1.73
N GLY A 82 -6.44 -10.70 -0.86
CA GLY A 82 -5.73 -11.73 -0.09
C GLY A 82 -5.09 -11.25 1.22
N LEU A 83 -5.29 -9.98 1.56
CA LEU A 83 -4.95 -9.37 2.86
C LEU A 83 -6.18 -9.19 3.76
N ASP A 84 -7.35 -9.67 3.34
CA ASP A 84 -8.55 -9.68 4.15
C ASP A 84 -8.50 -10.75 5.25
N LEU A 85 -9.34 -10.56 6.28
CA LEU A 85 -9.39 -11.44 7.44
C LEU A 85 -9.74 -12.89 7.07
N ALA A 86 -10.65 -13.10 6.11
CA ALA A 86 -11.05 -14.45 5.72
C ALA A 86 -9.87 -15.19 5.07
N SER A 87 -9.19 -14.55 4.12
CA SER A 87 -7.97 -15.08 3.50
C SER A 87 -6.87 -15.38 4.53
N TYR A 88 -6.72 -14.54 5.55
CA TYR A 88 -5.73 -14.76 6.61
C TYR A 88 -6.12 -15.93 7.52
N LEU A 89 -7.39 -16.01 7.93
CA LEU A 89 -7.91 -17.12 8.74
C LEU A 89 -7.78 -18.44 7.98
N ASP A 90 -8.14 -18.49 6.70
CA ASP A 90 -7.98 -19.68 5.88
C ASP A 90 -6.53 -20.15 5.84
N LYS A 91 -5.56 -19.22 5.72
CA LYS A 91 -4.12 -19.55 5.79
C LYS A 91 -3.75 -20.15 7.14
N LEU A 92 -4.15 -19.52 8.25
CA LEU A 92 -3.82 -19.99 9.60
C LEU A 92 -4.44 -21.36 9.89
N VAL A 93 -5.70 -21.54 9.53
CA VAL A 93 -6.44 -22.79 9.72
C VAL A 93 -5.79 -23.91 8.91
N ASN A 94 -5.42 -23.65 7.65
CA ASN A 94 -4.71 -24.62 6.82
C ASN A 94 -3.34 -25.00 7.40
N LEU A 95 -2.58 -24.03 7.95
CA LEU A 95 -1.32 -24.30 8.62
C LEU A 95 -1.52 -25.26 9.81
N CYS A 96 -2.47 -24.96 10.70
CA CYS A 96 -2.77 -25.82 11.85
C CYS A 96 -3.15 -27.25 11.43
N TYR A 97 -4.00 -27.42 10.41
CA TYR A 97 -4.40 -28.75 9.94
C TYR A 97 -3.27 -29.49 9.20
N SER A 98 -2.40 -28.77 8.48
CA SER A 98 -1.27 -29.38 7.77
C SER A 98 -0.20 -29.94 8.70
N GLU A 99 0.02 -29.30 9.85
CA GLU A 99 0.97 -29.78 10.86
C GLU A 99 0.36 -30.86 11.78
N ALA A 100 -0.94 -30.79 12.06
CA ALA A 100 -1.64 -31.78 12.88
C ALA A 100 -1.77 -33.17 12.24
N LEU A 101 -1.57 -33.29 10.91
CA LEU A 101 -1.58 -34.56 10.16
C LEU A 101 -0.19 -35.22 10.06
N LEU A 102 0.85 -34.62 10.65
CA LEU A 102 2.23 -35.15 10.68
C LEU A 102 2.63 -35.75 12.03
N VAL A 103 1.70 -35.95 12.97
CA VAL A 103 1.91 -36.62 14.27
C VAL A 103 1.08 -37.89 14.37
#